data_AF-A0A2H5VE79-F1
#
_entry.id   AF-A0A2H5VE79-F1
#
_cell.length_a   1.000
_cell.length_b   1.000
_cell.length_c   1.000
_cell.angle_alpha   90.00
_cell.angle_beta   90.00
_cell.angle_gamma   90.00
#
_symmetry.space_group_name_H-M   'P 1'
#
loop_
_entity.id
_entity.type
_entity.pdbx_description
1 polymer ?
#
loop_
_entity_poly.entity_id
_entity_poly.type
_entity_poly.pdbx_seq_one_letter_code
_entity_poly.pdbx_strand_id
1 'polypeptide(L)'
;MGVVLKGLSCLFRFVVLWSYEVCVVDCGLVFRLSRLRVRGNWQAYDLYRKDEEALFLEKAKKVVWSLPPPYEEKHTGRPPYNPRGMAMIALLKMKSKKDYRSLESHLRARRDLLEIMELDEAPSKSTIHLSLKKIPESYLKRLNSILTQPYKGGV
;
A
#
# COMPACT_ATOMS: atom_id res chain seq x y z
N MET A 1 33.80 14.53 -5.85
CA MET A 1 33.07 15.43 -4.92
C MET A 1 31.62 14.95 -4.91
N GLY A 2 31.12 14.14 -3.97
CA GLY A 2 31.38 14.08 -2.54
C GLY A 2 30.08 14.49 -1.83
N VAL A 3 29.09 13.59 -1.74
CA VAL A 3 27.96 13.75 -0.82
C VAL A 3 27.81 12.47 -0.02
N VAL A 4 28.18 12.59 1.25
CA VAL A 4 28.15 11.56 2.29
C VAL A 4 26.71 11.44 2.80
N LEU A 5 26.09 10.27 2.68
CA LEU A 5 24.89 9.92 3.43
C LEU A 5 25.30 9.03 4.62
N LYS A 6 25.48 9.68 5.78
CA LYS A 6 25.67 9.04 7.08
C LYS A 6 24.44 8.20 7.44
N GLY A 7 24.71 7.04 8.05
CA GLY A 7 23.74 6.01 8.33
C GLY A 7 22.69 6.35 9.38
N LEU A 8 21.72 5.44 9.44
CA LEU A 8 20.94 5.10 10.63
C LEU A 8 20.53 3.63 10.49
N SER A 9 21.34 2.79 11.13
CA SER A 9 21.00 1.45 11.58
C SER A 9 19.74 1.47 12.46
N CYS A 10 18.71 0.73 12.08
CA CYS A 10 17.62 0.35 13.00
C CYS A 10 17.35 -1.14 12.87
N LEU A 11 17.90 -1.90 13.81
CA LEU A 11 17.40 -3.22 14.20
C LEU A 11 15.89 -3.11 14.47
N PHE A 12 15.06 -3.98 13.88
CA PHE A 12 13.65 -4.12 14.27
C PHE A 12 13.38 -5.54 14.74
N ARG A 13 13.15 -5.63 16.05
CA ARG A 13 12.94 -6.84 16.85
C ARG A 13 11.51 -7.32 16.65
N PHE A 14 11.34 -8.59 16.29
CA PHE A 14 10.05 -9.29 16.20
C PHE A 14 9.61 -9.69 17.62
N VAL A 15 8.44 -9.23 18.07
CA VAL A 15 7.75 -9.82 19.24
C VAL A 15 6.25 -9.90 18.94
N VAL A 16 5.74 -11.12 19.15
CA VAL A 16 4.36 -11.58 18.98
C VAL A 16 3.50 -11.10 20.15
N LEU A 17 2.35 -10.47 19.85
CA LEU A 17 1.17 -10.45 20.72
C LEU A 17 -0.06 -10.13 19.86
N TRP A 18 -0.97 -11.10 19.76
CA TRP A 18 -2.13 -11.10 18.89
C TRP A 18 -3.38 -10.77 19.72
N SER A 19 -3.84 -9.52 19.65
CA SER A 19 -5.21 -9.11 19.98
C SER A 19 -5.42 -7.64 19.60
N TYR A 20 -6.29 -7.42 18.61
CA TYR A 20 -6.91 -6.13 18.29
C TYR A 20 -6.01 -4.94 17.91
N GLU A 21 -4.97 -5.17 17.14
CA GLU A 21 -4.46 -4.18 16.21
C GLU A 21 -3.88 -4.97 15.04
N VAL A 22 -4.24 -4.63 13.81
CA VAL A 22 -3.48 -5.13 12.66
C VAL A 22 -2.07 -4.62 12.91
N CYS A 23 -1.14 -5.50 13.28
CA CYS A 23 0.28 -5.24 13.24
C CYS A 23 0.61 -4.88 11.79
N VAL A 24 0.42 -3.61 11.44
CA VAL A 24 1.23 -2.92 10.47
C VAL A 24 2.59 -3.00 11.10
N VAL A 25 3.32 -4.08 10.79
CA VAL A 25 4.77 -4.07 10.94
C VAL A 25 5.18 -2.72 10.40
N ASP A 26 5.82 -1.89 11.23
CA ASP A 26 6.52 -0.69 10.81
C ASP A 26 7.59 -1.11 9.80
N CYS A 27 7.14 -1.50 8.61
CA CYS A 27 7.92 -1.49 7.42
C CYS A 27 8.06 -0.01 7.17
N GLY A 28 9.19 0.53 7.60
CA GLY A 28 9.71 1.83 7.21
C GLY A 28 9.92 1.89 5.70
N LEU A 29 8.85 1.72 4.94
CA LEU A 29 8.72 2.07 3.54
C LEU A 29 8.40 3.57 3.52
N VAL A 30 9.31 4.34 4.10
CA VAL A 30 9.42 5.75 3.79
C VAL A 30 10.10 5.78 2.44
N PHE A 31 9.31 5.74 1.36
CA PHE A 31 9.74 6.25 0.06
C PHE A 31 10.15 7.71 0.29
N ARG A 32 11.42 7.92 0.60
CA ARG A 32 11.97 9.25 0.86
C ARG A 32 12.30 9.89 -0.48
N LEU A 33 11.28 10.12 -1.30
CA LEU A 33 11.42 10.98 -2.48
C LEU A 33 11.39 12.41 -1.99
N SER A 34 12.60 13.00 -1.96
CA SER A 34 12.89 14.42 -2.10
C SER A 34 11.90 15.36 -1.39
N ARG A 35 12.28 15.77 -0.17
CA ARG A 35 11.69 16.91 0.54
C ARG A 35 12.00 18.20 -0.24
N LEU A 36 11.37 18.38 -1.41
CA LEU A 36 11.38 19.63 -2.16
C LEU A 36 10.64 20.65 -1.31
N ARG A 37 11.38 21.65 -0.85
CA ARG A 37 10.88 22.74 0.00
C ARG A 37 10.05 23.68 -0.88
N VAL A 38 8.86 23.24 -1.30
CA VAL A 38 7.90 24.05 -2.06
C VAL A 38 7.32 25.08 -1.10
N ARG A 39 7.80 26.33 -1.21
CA ARG A 39 7.29 27.44 -0.41
C ARG A 39 5.86 27.78 -0.84
N GLY A 40 4.92 27.71 0.11
CA GLY A 40 3.66 28.47 0.08
C GLY A 40 2.52 27.94 -0.78
N ASN A 41 2.73 26.95 -1.65
CA ASN A 41 1.69 26.47 -2.56
C ASN A 41 1.14 25.09 -2.14
N TRP A 42 0.17 25.10 -1.22
CA TRP A 42 -0.45 23.88 -0.67
C TRP A 42 -1.11 23.01 -1.75
N GLN A 43 -1.64 23.63 -2.82
CA GLN A 43 -2.23 22.93 -3.96
C GLN A 43 -1.20 22.09 -4.73
N ALA A 44 0.01 22.63 -4.93
CA ALA A 44 1.10 21.90 -5.59
C ALA A 44 1.59 20.72 -4.74
N TYR A 45 1.57 20.86 -3.42
CA TYR A 45 1.90 19.77 -2.50
C TYR A 45 0.85 18.64 -2.56
N ASP A 46 -0.43 18.97 -2.62
CA ASP A 46 -1.51 17.99 -2.71
C ASP A 46 -1.51 17.23 -4.05
N LEU A 47 -1.22 17.93 -5.16
CA LEU A 47 -1.03 17.31 -6.47
C LEU A 47 0.17 16.34 -6.48
N TYR A 48 1.33 16.79 -6.02
CA TYR A 48 2.52 15.94 -5.94
C TYR A 48 2.28 14.69 -5.10
N ARG A 49 1.55 14.83 -3.99
CA ARG A 49 1.17 13.70 -3.13
C ARG A 49 0.22 12.72 -3.84
N LYS A 50 -0.74 13.24 -4.62
CA LYS A 50 -1.66 12.40 -5.41
C LYS A 50 -0.93 11.61 -6.49
N ASP A 51 0.02 12.24 -7.16
CA ASP A 51 0.88 11.61 -8.17
C ASP A 51 1.77 10.54 -7.54
N GLU A 52 2.32 10.79 -6.35
CA GLU A 52 3.14 9.82 -5.63
C GLU A 52 2.35 8.56 -5.20
N GLU A 53 1.07 8.71 -4.87
CA GLU A 53 0.17 7.57 -4.61
C GLU A 53 -0.08 6.74 -5.87
N ALA A 54 -0.39 7.40 -6.99
CA ALA A 54 -0.64 6.72 -8.27
C ALA A 54 0.63 5.97 -8.74
N LEU A 55 1.79 6.63 -8.75
CA LEU A 55 3.07 6.03 -9.11
C LEU A 55 3.44 4.83 -8.22
N PHE A 56 3.11 4.91 -6.92
CA PHE A 56 3.31 3.79 -6.01
C PHE A 56 2.42 2.60 -6.39
N LEU A 57 1.14 2.84 -6.66
CA LEU A 57 0.20 1.79 -7.05
C LEU A 57 0.57 1.18 -8.40
N GLU A 58 1.00 1.96 -9.38
CA GLU A 58 1.46 1.42 -10.68
C GLU A 58 2.65 0.47 -10.54
N LYS A 59 3.62 0.83 -9.70
CA LYS A 59 4.76 -0.06 -9.38
C LYS A 59 4.28 -1.31 -8.64
N ALA A 60 3.40 -1.15 -7.67
CA ALA A 60 2.83 -2.26 -6.92
C ALA A 60 2.02 -3.21 -7.82
N LYS A 61 1.28 -2.67 -8.81
CA LYS A 61 0.50 -3.44 -9.79
C LYS A 61 1.37 -4.46 -10.51
N LYS A 62 2.54 -4.02 -11.01
CA LYS A 62 3.49 -4.92 -11.72
C LYS A 62 3.88 -6.11 -10.85
N VAL A 63 4.12 -5.88 -9.56
CA VAL A 63 4.48 -6.94 -8.60
C VAL A 63 3.29 -7.82 -8.26
N VAL A 64 2.14 -7.24 -7.95
CA VAL A 64 0.93 -7.99 -7.58
C VAL A 64 0.44 -8.88 -8.73
N TRP A 65 0.50 -8.40 -9.99
CA TRP A 65 0.08 -9.19 -11.15
C TRP A 65 1.08 -10.29 -11.50
N SER A 66 2.36 -10.13 -11.14
CA SER A 66 3.36 -11.19 -11.27
C SER A 66 3.18 -12.33 -10.28
N LEU A 67 2.37 -12.14 -9.22
CA LEU A 67 2.09 -13.14 -8.20
C LEU A 67 0.73 -13.82 -8.43
N PRO A 68 0.55 -15.04 -7.91
CA PRO A 68 -0.77 -15.65 -7.84
C PRO A 68 -1.70 -14.78 -6.96
N PRO A 69 -3.02 -14.80 -7.21
CA PRO A 69 -3.97 -14.07 -6.38
C PRO A 69 -3.87 -14.50 -4.90
N PRO A 70 -4.08 -13.58 -3.93
CA PRO A 70 -3.90 -13.87 -2.51
C PRO A 70 -4.90 -14.88 -1.94
N TYR A 71 -6.09 -14.97 -2.54
CA TYR A 71 -7.15 -15.90 -2.19
C TYR A 71 -8.03 -16.15 -3.41
N GLU A 72 -8.73 -17.28 -3.42
CA GLU A 72 -9.63 -17.67 -4.50
C GLU A 72 -10.90 -16.81 -4.53
N GLU A 73 -11.36 -16.51 -5.74
CA GLU A 73 -12.62 -15.83 -5.96
C GLU A 73 -13.78 -16.76 -5.62
N LYS A 74 -14.68 -16.32 -4.75
CA LYS A 74 -15.92 -17.04 -4.50
C LYS A 74 -16.94 -16.62 -5.53
N HIS A 75 -17.35 -17.53 -6.40
CA HIS A 75 -18.38 -17.27 -7.42
C HIS A 75 -19.82 -17.33 -6.87
N THR A 76 -20.00 -17.57 -5.57
CA THR A 76 -21.33 -17.67 -4.95
C THR A 76 -21.74 -16.32 -4.33
N GLY A 77 -22.87 -15.77 -4.79
CA GLY A 77 -23.48 -14.56 -4.23
C GLY A 77 -23.10 -13.27 -4.98
N ARG A 78 -22.85 -12.18 -4.24
CA ARG A 78 -22.43 -10.89 -4.82
C ARG A 78 -21.11 -11.06 -5.59
N PRO A 79 -20.96 -10.50 -6.80
CA PRO A 79 -19.70 -10.60 -7.55
C PRO A 79 -18.53 -10.17 -6.65
N PRO A 80 -17.54 -11.04 -6.46
CA PRO A 80 -16.39 -10.73 -5.61
C PRO A 80 -15.54 -9.65 -6.27
N TYR A 81 -14.97 -8.77 -5.47
CA TYR A 81 -13.93 -7.87 -5.94
C TYR A 81 -12.69 -8.67 -6.31
N ASN A 82 -11.98 -8.21 -7.34
CA ASN A 82 -10.71 -8.79 -7.77
C ASN A 82 -9.75 -8.91 -6.56
N PRO A 83 -9.27 -10.12 -6.22
CA PRO A 83 -8.42 -10.35 -5.06
C PRO A 83 -7.08 -9.62 -5.16
N ARG A 84 -6.57 -9.39 -6.39
CA ARG A 84 -5.36 -8.58 -6.62
C ARG A 84 -5.60 -7.10 -6.33
N GLY A 85 -6.75 -6.57 -6.77
CA GLY A 85 -7.15 -5.19 -6.45
C GLY A 85 -7.29 -4.99 -4.94
N MET A 86 -7.88 -5.95 -4.23
CA MET A 86 -7.96 -5.89 -2.75
C MET A 86 -6.59 -5.96 -2.07
N ALA A 87 -5.62 -6.69 -2.63
CA ALA A 87 -4.24 -6.65 -2.15
C ALA A 87 -3.57 -5.28 -2.36
N MET A 88 -3.85 -4.59 -3.47
CA MET A 88 -3.39 -3.22 -3.68
C MET A 88 -3.99 -2.25 -2.66
N ILE A 89 -5.28 -2.40 -2.32
CA ILE A 89 -5.91 -1.62 -1.24
C ILE A 89 -5.19 -1.85 0.10
N ALA A 90 -4.75 -3.09 0.38
CA ALA A 90 -3.99 -3.39 1.58
C ALA A 90 -2.66 -2.61 1.61
N LEU A 91 -1.94 -2.56 0.48
CA LEU A 91 -0.71 -1.76 0.34
C LEU A 91 -0.98 -0.26 0.50
N LEU A 92 -2.06 0.26 -0.09
CA LEU A 92 -2.47 1.65 0.06
C LEU A 92 -2.78 1.97 1.52
N LYS A 93 -3.50 1.08 2.21
CA LYS A 93 -3.79 1.22 3.64
C LYS A 93 -2.52 1.30 4.47
N MET A 94 -1.54 0.43 4.18
CA MET A 94 -0.24 0.43 4.87
C MET A 94 0.54 1.72 4.62
N LYS A 95 0.55 2.24 3.38
CA LYS A 95 1.22 3.50 3.02
C LYS A 95 0.54 4.71 3.69
N SER A 96 -0.78 4.83 3.56
CA SER A 96 -1.51 6.03 3.97
C SER A 96 -1.82 6.06 5.48
N LYS A 97 -1.65 4.92 6.20
CA LYS A 97 -2.00 4.74 7.62
C LYS A 97 -3.43 5.21 7.97
N LYS A 98 -4.35 5.18 6.99
CA LYS A 98 -5.75 5.61 7.14
C LYS A 98 -6.59 4.52 7.80
N ASP A 99 -7.61 4.92 8.55
CA ASP A 99 -8.69 4.03 8.99
C ASP A 99 -9.55 3.55 7.81
N TYR A 100 -10.38 2.54 8.02
CA TYR A 100 -11.17 1.94 6.94
C TYR A 100 -12.22 2.88 6.35
N ARG A 101 -12.79 3.79 7.16
CA ARG A 101 -13.81 4.75 6.71
C ARG A 101 -13.15 5.85 5.87
N SER A 102 -12.02 6.38 6.33
CA SER A 102 -11.23 7.34 5.57
C SER A 102 -10.69 6.74 4.28
N LEU A 103 -10.33 5.45 4.28
CA LEU A 103 -9.90 4.74 3.07
C LEU A 103 -11.05 4.59 2.07
N GLU A 104 -12.24 4.21 2.50
CA GLU A 104 -13.45 4.17 1.65
C GLU A 104 -13.73 5.54 1.02
N SER A 105 -13.76 6.61 1.81
CA SER A 105 -13.95 7.98 1.30
C SER A 105 -12.85 8.40 0.33
N HIS A 106 -11.59 8.03 0.59
CA HIS A 106 -10.46 8.30 -0.28
C HIS A 106 -10.60 7.61 -1.64
N LEU A 107 -10.99 6.34 -1.64
CA LEU A 107 -11.21 5.56 -2.86
C LEU A 107 -12.40 6.09 -3.67
N ARG A 108 -13.48 6.53 -3.02
CA ARG A 108 -14.60 7.17 -3.71
C ARG A 108 -14.23 8.49 -4.38
N ALA A 109 -13.35 9.26 -3.75
CA ALA A 109 -12.89 10.54 -4.30
C ALA A 109 -11.90 10.39 -5.46
N ARG A 110 -11.26 9.22 -5.60
CA ARG A 110 -10.16 8.97 -6.54
C ARG A 110 -10.42 7.76 -7.43
N ARG A 111 -11.14 8.01 -8.53
CA ARG A 111 -11.43 6.99 -9.56
C ARG A 111 -10.17 6.50 -10.28
N ASP A 112 -9.18 7.37 -10.43
CA ASP A 112 -7.87 7.04 -10.98
C ASP A 112 -7.17 5.90 -10.22
N LEU A 113 -7.28 5.86 -8.89
CA LEU A 113 -6.72 4.75 -8.11
C LEU A 113 -7.49 3.45 -8.34
N LEU A 114 -8.81 3.51 -8.53
CA LEU A 114 -9.65 2.34 -8.83
C LEU A 114 -9.29 1.73 -10.18
N GLU A 115 -9.07 2.57 -11.20
CA GLU A 115 -8.63 2.16 -12.53
C GLU A 115 -7.27 1.44 -12.48
N ILE A 116 -6.29 1.98 -11.73
CA ILE A 116 -4.99 1.33 -11.55
C ILE A 116 -5.16 -0.05 -10.89
N MET A 117 -6.04 -0.16 -9.89
CA MET A 117 -6.31 -1.40 -9.15
C MET A 117 -7.22 -2.38 -9.87
N GLU A 118 -7.74 -2.05 -11.06
CA GLU A 118 -8.73 -2.84 -11.80
C GLU A 118 -9.98 -3.14 -10.95
N LEU A 119 -10.54 -2.09 -10.35
CA LEU A 119 -11.78 -2.15 -9.56
C LEU A 119 -12.84 -1.23 -10.20
N ASP A 120 -14.02 -1.77 -10.48
CA ASP A 120 -15.12 -1.00 -11.09
C ASP A 120 -15.76 -0.02 -10.11
N GLU A 121 -15.86 -0.43 -8.83
CA GLU A 121 -16.49 0.34 -7.77
C GLU A 121 -15.57 0.41 -6.54
N ALA A 122 -15.66 1.51 -5.79
CA ALA A 122 -14.98 1.63 -4.50
C ALA A 122 -15.63 0.66 -3.48
N PRO A 123 -14.86 -0.28 -2.90
CA PRO A 123 -15.40 -1.19 -1.91
C PRO A 123 -15.77 -0.46 -0.61
N SER A 124 -16.83 -0.92 0.04
CA SER A 124 -17.25 -0.39 1.35
C SER A 124 -16.21 -0.69 2.44
N LYS A 125 -16.18 0.09 3.53
CA LYS A 125 -15.28 -0.15 4.68
C LYS A 125 -15.34 -1.60 5.18
N SER A 126 -16.54 -2.19 5.21
CA SER A 126 -16.76 -3.54 5.70
C SER A 126 -16.16 -4.56 4.74
N THR A 127 -16.34 -4.35 3.43
CA THR A 127 -15.74 -5.18 2.39
C THR A 127 -14.22 -5.12 2.43
N ILE A 128 -13.65 -3.92 2.59
CA ILE A 128 -12.20 -3.74 2.75
C ILE A 128 -11.71 -4.52 3.96
N HIS A 129 -12.34 -4.33 5.13
CA HIS A 129 -11.94 -5.01 6.35
C HIS A 129 -11.98 -6.54 6.22
N LEU A 130 -13.06 -7.09 5.66
CA LEU A 130 -13.21 -8.53 5.46
C LEU A 130 -12.21 -9.09 4.44
N SER A 131 -11.93 -8.35 3.37
CA SER A 131 -11.02 -8.80 2.32
C SER A 131 -9.57 -8.77 2.79
N LEU A 132 -9.17 -7.74 3.53
CA LEU A 132 -7.84 -7.66 4.12
C LEU A 132 -7.60 -8.78 5.14
N LYS A 133 -8.63 -9.21 5.88
CA LYS A 133 -8.57 -10.38 6.78
C LYS A 133 -8.33 -11.70 6.04
N LYS A 134 -8.74 -11.81 4.77
CA LYS A 134 -8.54 -13.02 3.96
C LYS A 134 -7.14 -13.12 3.38
N ILE A 135 -6.41 -12.01 3.28
CA ILE A 135 -5.07 -12.01 2.70
C ILE A 135 -4.11 -12.68 3.69
N PRO A 136 -3.42 -13.76 3.29
CA PRO A 136 -2.49 -14.43 4.18
C PRO A 136 -1.27 -13.54 4.46
N GLU A 137 -0.78 -13.57 5.70
CA GLU A 137 0.36 -12.77 6.13
C GLU A 137 1.62 -13.08 5.30
N SER A 138 1.81 -14.34 4.90
CA SER A 138 2.91 -14.78 4.03
C SER A 138 2.94 -14.05 2.70
N TYR A 139 1.76 -13.76 2.13
CA TYR A 139 1.63 -13.01 0.89
C TYR A 139 2.05 -11.54 1.06
N LEU A 140 1.63 -10.90 2.15
CA LEU A 140 2.04 -9.52 2.48
C LEU A 140 3.55 -9.42 2.75
N LYS A 141 4.13 -10.39 3.46
CA LYS A 141 5.59 -10.46 3.68
C LYS A 141 6.35 -10.60 2.37
N ARG A 142 5.86 -11.44 1.45
CA ARG A 142 6.46 -11.63 0.12
C ARG A 142 6.38 -10.36 -0.71
N LEU A 143 5.21 -9.72 -0.76
CA LEU A 143 5.03 -8.43 -1.44
C LEU A 143 6.00 -7.38 -0.90
N ASN A 144 6.07 -7.25 0.43
CA ASN A 144 6.97 -6.30 1.06
C ASN A 144 8.45 -6.62 0.76
N SER A 145 8.84 -7.89 0.74
CA SER A 145 10.20 -8.29 0.36
C SER A 145 10.54 -7.83 -1.06
N ILE A 146 9.66 -8.10 -2.03
CA ILE A 146 9.88 -7.74 -3.45
C ILE A 146 9.90 -6.21 -3.62
N LEU A 147 8.96 -5.50 -3.00
CA LEU A 147 8.89 -4.04 -3.07
C LEU A 147 10.09 -3.35 -2.40
N THR A 148 10.70 -3.98 -1.39
CA THR A 148 11.86 -3.44 -0.66
C THR A 148 13.21 -3.88 -1.22
N GLN A 149 13.29 -4.98 -1.96
CA GLN A 149 14.51 -5.47 -2.61
C GLN A 149 15.31 -4.39 -3.35
N PRO A 150 14.72 -3.56 -4.24
CA PRO A 150 15.48 -2.54 -4.96
C PRO A 150 16.07 -1.44 -4.06
N TYR A 151 15.57 -1.30 -2.83
CA TYR A 151 16.02 -0.28 -1.88
C TYR A 151 17.01 -0.82 -0.84
N LYS A 152 17.17 -2.15 -0.74
CA LYS A 152 18.13 -2.78 0.18
C LYS A 152 19.56 -2.79 -0.36
N GLY A 153 19.74 -2.59 -1.66
CA GLY A 153 21.04 -2.59 -2.35
C GLY A 153 21.72 -1.23 -2.43
N GLY A 154 21.48 -0.32 -1.48
CA GLY A 154 22.14 0.99 -1.46
C GLY A 154 23.64 0.85 -1.21
N VAL A 155 24.41 0.87 -2.30
CA VAL A 155 25.84 1.27 -2.35
C VAL A 155 25.88 2.79 -2.54
#